data_AF-A0A382BBK4-F1
#
_entry.id   AF-A0A382BBK4-F1
#
_cell.length_a   1.000
_cell.length_b   1.000
_cell.length_c   1.000
_cell.angle_alpha   90.00
_cell.angle_beta   90.00
_cell.angle_gamma   90.00
#
_symmetry.space_group_name_H-M   'P 1'
#
loop_
_entity.id
_entity.type
_entity.pdbx_description
1 polymer ?
#
loop_
_entity_poly.entity_id
_entity_poly.type
_entity_poly.pdbx_seq_one_letter_code
_entity_poly.pdbx_strand_id
1 'polypeptide(L)'
;VGAQIPNMLFGIPKRRSFRWSSIDSDRIVVLVKLNGGNDGLNTIVPFQETQYYQQRPTLALTADETPKLTDTAAMHPAMTPLLPYYEQQKMSI
;
A
#
# COMPACT_ATOMS: atom_id res chain seq x y z
N VAL A 1 -38.55 -34.92 -35.82
CA VAL A 1 -37.09 -34.86 -35.61
C VAL A 1 -36.83 -33.80 -34.56
N GLY A 2 -36.82 -34.22 -33.29
CA GLY A 2 -36.54 -33.36 -32.14
C GLY A 2 -35.34 -33.93 -31.44
N ALA A 3 -34.36 -33.08 -31.14
CA ALA A 3 -33.24 -33.44 -30.29
C ALA A 3 -33.15 -32.40 -29.16
N GLN A 4 -33.68 -32.79 -28.00
CA GLN A 4 -33.28 -32.23 -26.70
C GLN A 4 -32.11 -33.05 -26.18
N ILE A 5 -31.08 -32.42 -25.61
CA ILE A 5 -30.29 -32.96 -24.47
C ILE A 5 -29.69 -31.75 -23.68
N PRO A 6 -29.32 -31.84 -22.38
CA PRO A 6 -30.19 -31.74 -21.20
C PRO A 6 -29.68 -30.73 -20.13
N ASN A 7 -30.48 -30.53 -19.09
CA ASN A 7 -30.08 -29.86 -17.85
C ASN A 7 -29.20 -30.80 -16.97
N MET A 8 -28.22 -30.19 -16.28
CA MET A 8 -27.42 -30.66 -15.13
C MET A 8 -25.99 -31.18 -15.39
N LEU A 9 -25.01 -30.39 -14.96
CA LEU A 9 -23.84 -30.91 -14.22
C LEU A 9 -23.55 -30.01 -13.02
N PHE A 10 -23.37 -30.66 -11.88
CA PHE A 10 -23.13 -30.14 -10.55
C PHE A 10 -21.98 -29.12 -10.46
N GLY A 11 -22.16 -28.09 -9.62
CA GLY A 11 -21.08 -27.68 -8.71
C GLY A 11 -19.99 -26.73 -9.22
N ILE A 12 -20.28 -25.76 -10.08
CA ILE A 12 -19.37 -24.63 -10.27
C ILE A 12 -19.70 -23.58 -9.21
N PRO A 13 -18.81 -23.29 -8.23
CA PRO A 13 -19.08 -22.23 -7.26
C PRO A 13 -19.30 -20.94 -8.03
N LYS A 14 -20.30 -20.13 -7.61
CA LYS A 14 -20.55 -18.79 -8.15
C LYS A 14 -19.20 -18.08 -8.32
N ARG A 15 -18.62 -18.09 -9.54
CA ARG A 15 -17.58 -17.14 -9.90
C ARG A 15 -18.24 -15.82 -9.64
N ARG A 16 -17.81 -15.11 -8.60
CA ARG A 16 -18.17 -13.72 -8.36
C ARG A 16 -17.96 -13.04 -9.69
N SER A 17 -19.05 -12.78 -10.40
CA SER A 17 -19.01 -11.95 -11.59
C SER A 17 -18.54 -10.61 -11.06
N PHE A 18 -17.28 -10.28 -11.33
CA PHE A 18 -16.83 -8.91 -11.24
C PHE A 18 -17.72 -8.17 -12.22
N ARG A 19 -18.76 -7.49 -11.71
CA ARG A 19 -19.53 -6.56 -12.51
C ARG A 19 -18.54 -5.46 -12.86
N TRP A 20 -17.99 -5.52 -14.06
CA TRP A 20 -17.40 -4.36 -14.70
C TRP A 20 -18.54 -3.35 -14.79
N SER A 21 -18.58 -2.44 -13.83
CA SER A 21 -19.35 -1.22 -13.97
C SER A 21 -18.89 -0.53 -15.25
N SER A 22 -19.83 0.02 -16.02
CA SER A 22 -19.56 0.95 -17.12
C SER A 22 -18.97 2.26 -16.57
N ILE A 23 -17.76 2.19 -16.00
CA ILE A 23 -16.99 3.36 -15.64
C ILE A 23 -16.37 3.86 -16.93
N ASP A 24 -16.90 4.96 -17.45
CA ASP A 24 -16.41 5.64 -18.66
C ASP A 24 -15.14 6.46 -18.33
N SER A 25 -14.21 5.84 -17.60
CA SER A 25 -12.98 6.46 -17.14
C SER A 25 -11.86 5.43 -17.02
N ASP A 26 -10.72 5.72 -17.63
CA ASP A 26 -9.49 4.95 -17.47
C ASP A 26 -8.84 5.13 -16.08
N ARG A 27 -9.50 5.82 -15.15
CA ARG A 27 -9.01 6.04 -13.78
C ARG A 27 -9.33 4.83 -12.91
N ILE A 28 -8.33 3.99 -12.71
CA ILE A 28 -8.41 2.82 -11.82
C ILE A 28 -7.87 3.19 -10.44
N VAL A 29 -8.67 2.97 -9.40
CA VAL A 29 -8.22 3.08 -8.00
C VAL A 29 -7.86 1.69 -7.50
N VAL A 30 -6.60 1.51 -7.09
CA VAL A 30 -6.13 0.28 -6.45
C VAL A 30 -5.99 0.53 -4.95
N LEU A 31 -6.81 -0.15 -4.14
CA LEU A 31 -6.70 -0.12 -2.68
C LEU A 31 -5.95 -1.37 -2.20
N VAL A 32 -4.78 -1.17 -1.60
CA VAL A 32 -4.03 -2.24 -0.93
C VAL A 32 -4.28 -2.15 0.58
N LYS A 33 -5.00 -3.13 1.13
CA LYS A 33 -5.16 -3.29 2.59
C LYS A 33 -4.17 -4.35 3.08
N LEU A 34 -3.26 -3.94 3.95
CA LEU A 34 -2.39 -4.85 4.68
C LEU A 34 -3.04 -5.18 6.03
N ASN A 35 -3.12 -6.46 6.37
CA ASN A 35 -3.61 -6.88 7.70
C ASN A 35 -2.42 -6.89 8.67
N GLY A 36 -2.57 -6.23 9.82
CA GLY A 36 -1.54 -6.12 10.84
C GLY A 36 -1.41 -4.69 11.37
N GLY A 37 -0.40 -4.46 12.21
CA GLY A 37 -0.05 -3.13 12.70
C GLY A 37 1.12 -2.56 11.90
N ASN A 38 0.90 -1.45 11.21
CA ASN A 38 2.02 -0.67 10.69
C ASN A 38 2.65 0.13 11.84
N ASP A 39 3.97 0.14 11.92
CA ASP A 39 4.69 1.04 12.81
C ASP A 39 4.90 2.37 12.09
N GLY A 40 3.99 3.31 12.35
CA GLY A 40 3.98 4.62 11.68
C GLY A 40 5.29 5.39 11.87
N LEU A 41 5.90 5.32 13.06
CA LEU A 41 7.14 6.03 13.38
C LEU A 41 8.40 5.38 12.78
N ASN A 42 8.27 4.15 12.27
CA ASN A 42 9.32 3.51 11.48
C ASN A 42 9.08 3.70 9.98
N THR A 43 7.82 3.93 9.56
CA THR A 43 7.46 4.26 8.16
C THR A 43 7.83 5.70 7.83
N ILE A 44 7.38 6.64 8.66
CA ILE A 44 7.67 8.07 8.61
C ILE A 44 8.41 8.42 9.90
N VAL A 45 9.71 8.62 9.77
CA VAL A 45 10.66 8.75 10.87
C VAL A 45 10.83 10.24 11.22
N PRO A 46 10.44 10.68 12.43
CA PRO A 46 10.65 12.05 12.90
C PRO A 46 12.07 12.21 13.45
N PHE A 47 13.07 12.13 12.56
CA PHE A 47 14.49 11.97 12.94
C PHE A 47 15.07 13.15 13.75
N GLN A 48 14.39 14.30 13.82
CA GLN A 48 14.81 15.44 14.64
C GLN A 48 14.24 15.40 16.07
N GLU A 49 13.27 14.54 16.37
CA GLU A 49 12.60 14.54 17.66
C GLU A 49 13.37 13.71 18.69
N THR A 50 13.92 14.34 19.73
CA THR A 50 14.64 13.64 20.81
C THR A 50 13.78 12.57 21.48
N GLN A 51 12.47 12.84 21.64
CA GLN A 51 11.53 11.90 22.26
C GLN A 51 11.39 10.60 21.48
N TYR A 52 11.51 10.63 20.14
CA TYR A 52 11.46 9.44 19.29
C TYR A 52 12.56 8.45 19.69
N TYR A 53 13.80 8.93 19.86
CA TYR A 53 14.93 8.09 20.26
C TYR A 53 14.80 7.60 21.71
N GLN A 54 14.34 8.46 22.64
CA GLN A 54 14.17 8.09 24.05
C GLN A 54 13.11 7.00 24.24
N GLN A 55 12.01 7.07 23.50
CA GLN A 55 10.92 6.11 23.58
C GLN A 55 11.20 4.83 22.80
N ARG A 56 12.21 4.83 21.91
CA ARG A 56 12.49 3.73 20.99
C ARG A 56 13.98 3.36 20.96
N PRO A 57 14.58 3.04 22.12
CA PRO A 57 16.04 2.84 22.23
C PRO A 57 16.59 1.71 21.34
N THR A 58 15.75 0.76 20.92
CA THR A 58 16.14 -0.36 20.05
C THR A 58 15.54 -0.29 18.64
N LEU A 59 14.62 0.64 18.39
CA LEU A 59 13.83 0.69 17.14
C LEU A 59 13.94 2.03 16.40
N ALA A 60 14.58 3.03 17.00
CA ALA A 60 14.74 4.33 16.36
C ALA A 60 15.75 4.22 15.21
N LEU A 61 15.42 4.85 14.09
CA LEU A 61 16.31 5.03 12.95
C LEU A 61 16.97 6.41 13.00
N THR A 62 18.24 6.48 12.65
CA THR A 62 18.97 7.75 12.62
C THR A 62 18.74 8.51 11.30
N ALA A 63 19.05 9.81 11.31
CA ALA A 63 18.93 10.66 10.12
C ALA A 63 19.79 10.20 8.94
N ASP A 64 20.94 9.54 9.21
CA ASP A 64 21.87 9.09 8.17
C ASP A 64 21.42 7.78 7.52
N GLU A 65 20.58 7.00 8.20
CA GLU A 65 20.05 5.72 7.72
C GLU A 65 18.75 5.89 6.91
N THR A 66 18.16 7.09 6.92
CA THR A 66 16.80 7.32 6.42
C THR A 66 16.77 8.31 5.26
N PRO A 67 16.07 8.01 4.14
CA PRO A 67 15.90 8.96 3.05
C PRO A 67 14.99 10.11 3.50
N LYS A 68 15.50 11.34 3.46
CA LYS A 68 14.75 12.53 3.91
C LYS A 68 13.60 12.85 2.97
N LEU A 69 12.43 13.14 3.55
CA LEU A 69 11.24 13.59 2.84
C LEU A 69 11.04 15.09 3.03
N THR A 70 11.36 15.59 4.22
CA THR A 70 11.34 17.00 4.61
C THR A 70 12.52 17.28 5.53
N ASP A 71 12.62 18.51 6.05
CA ASP A 71 13.62 18.85 7.06
C ASP A 71 13.42 18.06 8.35
N THR A 72 12.20 17.63 8.70
CA THR A 72 11.89 16.99 9.99
C THR A 72 11.46 15.53 9.89
N ALA A 73 11.12 15.06 8.69
CA ALA A 73 10.63 13.71 8.45
C ALA A 73 11.44 12.99 7.37
N ALA A 74 11.67 11.70 7.59
CA ALA A 74 12.31 10.80 6.64
C ALA A 74 11.48 9.51 6.49
N MET A 75 11.79 8.71 5.48
CA MET A 75 11.12 7.42 5.28
C MET A 75 11.96 6.26 5.79
N HIS A 76 11.36 5.09 5.98
CA HIS A 76 12.12 3.86 6.24
C HIS A 76 13.11 3.58 5.09
N PRO A 77 14.35 3.12 5.33
CA PRO A 77 15.32 2.85 4.26
C PRO A 77 14.84 1.82 3.23
N ALA A 78 14.05 0.83 3.65
CA ALA A 78 13.41 -0.12 2.73
C ALA A 78 12.46 0.54 1.71
N MET A 79 12.01 1.77 1.96
CA MET A 79 11.16 2.54 1.06
C MET A 79 11.93 3.49 0.15
N THR A 80 13.28 3.48 0.17
CA THR A 80 14.12 4.27 -0.75
C THR A 80 13.67 4.22 -2.22
N PRO A 81 13.24 3.06 -2.78
CA PRO A 81 12.76 3.02 -4.17
C PRO A 81 11.52 3.90 -4.46
N LEU A 82 10.80 4.35 -3.44
CA LEU A 82 9.64 5.23 -3.55
C LEU A 82 10.01 6.72 -3.55
N LEU A 83 11.21 7.09 -3.08
CA LEU A 83 11.65 8.48 -2.98
C LEU A 83 11.54 9.25 -4.31
N PRO A 84 11.94 8.70 -5.49
CA PRO A 84 11.80 9.42 -6.75
C PRO A 84 10.35 9.77 -7.10
N TYR A 85 9.38 8.96 -6.68
CA TYR A 85 7.96 9.24 -6.92
C TYR A 85 7.43 10.34 -6.00
N TYR A 86 7.94 10.41 -4.77
CA TYR A 86 7.66 11.51 -3.84
C TYR A 86 8.21 12.83 -4.39
N GLU A 87 9.48 12.87 -4.78
CA GLU A 87 10.14 14.06 -5.34
C GLU A 87 9.45 14.54 -6.63
N GLN A 88 8.95 13.63 -7.45
CA GLN A 88 8.17 13.94 -8.66
C GLN A 88 6.71 14.31 -8.38
N GLN A 89 6.28 14.39 -7.12
CA GLN A 89 4.89 14.64 -6.71
C GLN A 89 3.88 13.62 -7.27
N LYS A 90 4.35 12.41 -7.60
CA LYS A 90 3.52 11.27 -8.02
C LYS A 90 3.08 10.39 -6.85
N MET A 91 3.68 10.61 -5.68
CA MET A 91 3.34 9.99 -4.41
C MET A 91 3.21 11.09 -3.36
N SER A 92 2.22 10.96 -2.48
CA SER A 92 2.02 11.80 -1.31
C SER A 92 1.82 10.93 -0.08
N ILE A 93 2.04 11.51 1.08
CA ILE A 93 1.94 10.91 2.42
C ILE A 93 1.25 11.87 3.36
#